data_AF-A0A9J6DQB1-F1
#
_entry.id   AF-A0A9J6DQB1-F1
#
_cell.length_a   1.000
_cell.length_b   1.000
_cell.length_c   1.000
_cell.angle_alpha   90.00
_cell.angle_beta   90.00
_cell.angle_gamma   90.00
#
_symmetry.space_group_name_H-M   'P 1'
#
loop_
_entity.id
_entity.type
_entity.pdbx_description
1 polymer ?
#
loop_
_entity_poly.entity_id
_entity_poly.type
_entity_poly.pdbx_seq_one_letter_code
_entity_poly.pdbx_strand_id
1 'polypeptide(L)'
;MLIQPRNSSVLGARRIKNTETVILIFNGLKVPNYVYCGQVIYRCTLYKRQIDTCRTCGQVGHRQDVCPTPSTKVCDHCGHLPTDNPHVCNQPVCALCGEAHRTGDRECRHRYQLPYLVRRRRQRRRRRKQAQQQTPTPATSPVPAKTPKPQGPPLGPRNPTPTDQPTWADKVACKGEAHAAHRQGHSPQQPDPELAQLKRMYAEQAKEIQSLKQELAKQQAPESREGSIISGPVSIRGAKKRAGPTLQAEEQSEFDRFTANIYAILEQYRAETTAEYSAFNAKLESMQKQLIELAAWPAQMNARTKVLEEDLARSKRAGLIPRP
;
A
#
# COMPACT_ATOMS: atom_id res chain seq x y z
N MET A 1 4.23 -8.10 -23.34
CA MET A 1 4.42 -8.29 -21.88
C MET A 1 4.09 -6.97 -21.17
N LEU A 2 3.27 -6.98 -20.12
CA LEU A 2 2.85 -5.78 -19.38
C LEU A 2 3.85 -5.33 -18.30
N ILE A 3 4.67 -6.28 -17.83
CA ILE A 3 5.79 -6.04 -16.91
C ILE A 3 6.96 -5.61 -17.80
N GLN A 4 7.26 -4.31 -17.80
CA GLN A 4 8.32 -3.70 -18.60
C GLN A 4 9.02 -2.64 -17.75
N PRO A 5 10.29 -2.29 -18.05
CA PRO A 5 11.00 -1.21 -17.34
C PRO A 5 10.24 0.13 -17.33
N ARG A 6 9.47 0.39 -18.39
CA ARG A 6 8.60 1.58 -18.50
C ARG A 6 7.44 1.59 -17.49
N ASN A 7 7.08 0.43 -16.95
CA ASN A 7 6.07 0.26 -15.91
C ASN A 7 6.71 -0.32 -14.63
N SER A 8 7.79 0.27 -14.14
CA SER A 8 8.54 -0.22 -12.97
C SER A 8 7.71 -0.40 -11.69
N SER A 9 6.51 0.19 -11.63
CA SER A 9 5.59 0.01 -10.51
C SER A 9 4.69 -1.23 -10.63
N VAL A 10 4.62 -1.94 -11.75
CA VAL A 10 3.75 -3.12 -11.90
C VAL A 10 4.46 -4.36 -11.34
N LEU A 11 3.89 -4.95 -10.31
CA LEU A 11 4.36 -6.20 -9.69
C LEU A 11 3.83 -7.45 -10.40
N GLY A 12 2.64 -7.34 -11.01
CA GLY A 12 2.00 -8.48 -11.64
C GLY A 12 0.81 -8.09 -12.49
N ALA A 13 0.45 -8.98 -13.40
CA ALA A 13 -0.71 -8.82 -14.27
C ALA A 13 -1.49 -10.13 -14.33
N ARG A 14 -2.82 -10.07 -14.20
CA ARG A 14 -3.70 -11.23 -14.29
C ARG A 14 -4.92 -10.91 -15.13
N ARG A 15 -5.21 -11.75 -16.13
CA ARG A 15 -6.44 -11.65 -16.93
C ARG A 15 -7.66 -12.10 -16.12
N ILE A 16 -8.80 -11.42 -16.27
CA ILE A 16 -10.06 -11.81 -15.61
C ILE A 16 -10.82 -12.77 -16.51
N LYS A 17 -10.87 -14.05 -16.13
CA LYS A 17 -11.58 -15.10 -16.90
C LYS A 17 -11.17 -15.05 -18.38
N ASN A 18 -12.14 -15.16 -19.28
CA ASN A 18 -11.95 -15.08 -20.73
C ASN A 18 -12.14 -13.65 -21.27
N THR A 19 -12.27 -12.63 -20.41
CA THR A 19 -12.46 -11.24 -20.86
C THR A 19 -11.16 -10.60 -21.27
N GLU A 20 -11.20 -9.56 -22.10
CA GLU A 20 -10.01 -8.77 -22.47
C GLU A 20 -9.49 -7.88 -21.32
N THR A 21 -10.17 -7.89 -20.16
CA THR A 21 -9.79 -7.09 -19.00
C THR A 21 -8.61 -7.74 -18.27
N VAL A 22 -7.57 -6.94 -18.01
CA VAL A 22 -6.40 -7.34 -17.21
C VAL A 22 -6.35 -6.54 -15.91
N ILE A 23 -6.18 -7.23 -14.78
CA ILE A 23 -5.90 -6.64 -13.47
C ILE A 23 -4.39 -6.49 -13.34
N LEU A 24 -3.95 -5.26 -13.11
CA LEU A 24 -2.57 -4.94 -12.78
C LEU A 24 -2.42 -4.74 -11.27
N ILE A 25 -1.39 -5.36 -10.71
CA ILE A 25 -0.97 -5.20 -9.32
C ILE A 25 0.19 -4.22 -9.33
N PHE A 26 0.05 -3.11 -8.60
CA PHE A 26 1.08 -2.08 -8.51
C PHE A 26 1.76 -2.11 -7.14
N ASN A 27 3.05 -1.79 -7.12
CA ASN A 27 3.79 -1.51 -5.91
C ASN A 27 3.34 -0.16 -5.32
N GLY A 28 2.79 -0.18 -4.11
CA GLY A 28 2.35 1.00 -3.38
C GLY A 28 0.86 1.32 -3.48
N LEU A 29 0.50 2.52 -3.00
CA LEU A 29 -0.90 2.95 -2.79
C LEU A 29 -1.43 3.89 -3.89
N LYS A 30 -0.60 4.19 -4.88
CA LYS A 30 -0.91 5.12 -5.97
C LYS A 30 -0.91 4.34 -7.28
N VAL A 31 -2.08 4.27 -7.90
CA VAL A 31 -2.24 3.70 -9.23
C VAL A 31 -1.96 4.81 -10.25
N PRO A 32 -1.07 4.59 -11.23
CA PRO A 32 -0.86 5.55 -12.31
C PRO A 32 -2.13 5.68 -13.17
N ASN A 33 -2.30 6.81 -13.85
CA ASN A 33 -3.47 7.01 -14.71
C ASN A 33 -3.37 6.21 -16.01
N TYR A 34 -2.15 5.90 -16.44
CA TYR A 34 -1.85 5.21 -17.69
C TYR A 34 -0.71 4.21 -17.49
N VAL A 35 -0.71 3.14 -18.30
CA VAL A 35 0.35 2.15 -18.39
C VAL A 35 0.67 1.84 -19.85
N TYR A 36 1.91 1.48 -20.12
CA TYR A 36 2.35 1.07 -21.45
C TYR A 36 2.15 -0.43 -21.64
N CYS A 37 1.62 -0.85 -22.78
CA CYS A 37 1.64 -2.26 -23.20
C CYS A 37 2.22 -2.30 -24.61
N GLY A 38 3.51 -2.62 -24.71
CA GLY A 38 4.23 -2.45 -25.98
C GLY A 38 4.33 -0.97 -26.36
N GLN A 39 3.75 -0.60 -27.49
CA GLN A 39 3.71 0.78 -27.98
C GLN A 39 2.40 1.51 -27.67
N VAL A 40 1.42 0.84 -27.09
CA VAL A 40 0.08 1.39 -26.82
C VAL A 40 -0.04 1.82 -25.36
N ILE A 41 -0.71 2.96 -25.13
CA ILE A 41 -0.97 3.49 -23.80
C ILE A 41 -2.40 3.14 -23.40
N TYR A 42 -2.56 2.47 -22.26
CA TYR A 42 -3.85 2.11 -21.70
C TYR A 42 -4.15 2.93 -20.46
N ARG A 43 -5.41 3.41 -20.35
CA ARG A 43 -5.88 4.09 -19.13
C ARG A 43 -6.13 3.08 -18.03
N CYS A 44 -5.56 3.33 -16.86
CA CYS A 44 -5.80 2.54 -15.68
C CYS A 44 -6.96 3.10 -14.87
N THR A 45 -7.82 2.19 -14.39
CA THR A 45 -8.87 2.48 -13.42
C THR A 45 -8.72 1.58 -12.22
N LEU A 46 -9.08 2.07 -11.04
CA LEU A 46 -9.11 1.24 -9.84
C LEU A 46 -10.06 0.06 -10.05
N TYR A 47 -9.53 -1.15 -9.88
CA TYR A 47 -10.33 -2.36 -9.94
C TYR A 47 -11.43 -2.32 -8.88
N LYS A 48 -12.67 -2.55 -9.31
CA LYS A 48 -13.86 -2.63 -8.47
C LYS A 48 -14.35 -4.08 -8.50
N ARG A 49 -14.07 -4.83 -7.43
CA ARG A 49 -14.57 -6.20 -7.29
C ARG A 49 -16.09 -6.14 -7.11
N GLN A 50 -16.84 -6.88 -7.92
CA GLN A 50 -18.28 -7.06 -7.70
C GLN A 50 -18.47 -7.90 -6.43
N ILE A 51 -19.44 -7.52 -5.60
CA ILE A 51 -19.81 -8.32 -4.43
C ILE A 51 -20.46 -9.61 -4.94
N ASP A 52 -19.92 -10.74 -4.50
CA ASP A 52 -20.45 -12.05 -4.87
C ASP A 52 -21.79 -12.25 -4.14
N THR A 53 -22.85 -12.47 -4.92
CA THR A 53 -24.21 -12.77 -4.45
C THR A 53 -24.60 -14.14 -4.99
N CYS A 54 -24.97 -15.03 -4.09
CA CYS A 54 -25.40 -16.37 -4.49
C CYS A 54 -26.80 -16.31 -5.09
N ARG A 55 -26.94 -16.76 -6.35
CA ARG A 55 -28.24 -16.86 -7.04
C ARG A 55 -29.10 -18.03 -6.56
N THR A 56 -28.57 -18.87 -5.67
CA THR A 56 -29.31 -20.00 -5.12
C THR A 56 -29.93 -19.62 -3.79
N CYS A 57 -29.15 -19.20 -2.80
CA CYS A 57 -29.69 -18.86 -1.47
C CYS A 57 -29.91 -17.34 -1.25
N GLY A 58 -29.55 -16.49 -2.22
CA GLY A 58 -29.71 -15.03 -2.14
C GLY A 58 -28.73 -14.32 -1.22
N GLN A 59 -27.92 -15.06 -0.45
CA GLN A 59 -26.97 -14.50 0.50
C GLN A 59 -25.76 -13.88 -0.19
N VAL A 60 -25.20 -12.85 0.44
CA VAL A 60 -23.98 -12.16 0.01
C VAL A 60 -22.74 -12.89 0.53
N GLY A 61 -21.64 -12.84 -0.21
CA GLY A 61 -20.32 -13.29 0.24
C GLY A 61 -19.82 -14.60 -0.38
N HIS A 62 -20.65 -15.33 -1.13
CA HIS A 62 -20.25 -16.55 -1.81
C HIS A 62 -20.88 -16.66 -3.21
N ARG A 63 -20.30 -17.53 -4.04
CA ARG A 63 -20.80 -17.82 -5.39
C ARG A 63 -21.69 -19.05 -5.37
N GLN A 64 -22.53 -19.21 -6.40
CA GLN A 64 -23.48 -20.32 -6.52
C GLN A 64 -22.83 -21.71 -6.46
N ASP A 65 -21.64 -21.86 -7.04
CA ASP A 65 -20.84 -23.09 -7.08
C ASP A 65 -20.30 -23.52 -5.70
N VAL A 66 -20.20 -22.59 -4.76
CA VAL A 66 -19.70 -22.82 -3.39
C VAL A 66 -20.77 -22.50 -2.34
N CYS A 67 -22.04 -22.65 -2.72
CA CYS A 67 -23.15 -22.36 -1.82
C CYS A 67 -23.24 -23.41 -0.69
N PRO A 68 -23.27 -22.99 0.59
CA PRO A 68 -23.42 -23.92 1.71
C PRO A 68 -24.83 -24.52 1.79
N THR A 69 -25.83 -23.86 1.19
CA THR A 69 -27.24 -24.29 1.22
C THR A 69 -27.84 -24.35 -0.20
N PRO A 70 -27.39 -25.30 -1.05
CA PRO A 70 -27.85 -25.39 -2.43
C PRO A 70 -29.32 -25.84 -2.56
N SER A 71 -29.89 -26.43 -1.51
CA SER A 71 -31.29 -26.89 -1.46
C SER A 71 -32.29 -25.74 -1.29
N THR A 72 -31.91 -24.68 -0.57
CA THR A 72 -32.76 -23.51 -0.32
C THR A 72 -32.65 -22.53 -1.48
N LYS A 73 -33.40 -22.80 -2.56
CA LYS A 73 -33.49 -21.89 -3.71
C LYS A 73 -34.37 -20.70 -3.36
N VAL A 74 -33.88 -19.48 -3.35
CA VAL A 74 -34.71 -18.28 -3.21
C VAL A 74 -34.95 -17.63 -4.56
N CYS A 75 -35.99 -16.83 -4.66
CA CYS A 75 -36.23 -16.03 -5.84
C CYS A 75 -35.14 -14.95 -6.02
N ASP A 76 -34.52 -14.92 -7.20
CA ASP A 76 -33.53 -13.91 -7.59
C ASP A 76 -34.06 -12.46 -7.58
N HIS A 77 -35.37 -12.26 -7.68
CA HIS A 77 -36.00 -10.93 -7.77
C HIS A 77 -36.44 -10.41 -6.40
N CYS A 78 -37.21 -11.20 -5.64
CA CYS A 78 -37.81 -10.75 -4.38
C CYS A 78 -37.17 -11.38 -3.12
N GLY A 79 -36.29 -12.39 -3.27
CA GLY A 79 -35.64 -13.05 -2.14
C GLY A 79 -36.53 -14.00 -1.33
N HIS A 80 -37.80 -14.19 -1.72
CA HIS A 80 -38.68 -15.15 -1.05
C HIS A 80 -38.30 -16.60 -1.34
N LEU A 81 -38.56 -17.47 -0.36
CA LEU A 81 -38.43 -18.93 -0.50
C LEU A 81 -39.46 -19.44 -1.54
N PRO A 82 -39.15 -20.55 -2.22
CA PRO A 82 -40.05 -21.12 -3.20
C PRO A 82 -41.19 -21.79 -2.42
N THR A 83 -42.38 -21.21 -2.48
CA THR A 83 -43.61 -21.87 -2.06
C THR A 83 -44.10 -22.79 -3.18
N ASP A 84 -44.97 -23.75 -2.87
CA ASP A 84 -45.53 -24.69 -3.87
C ASP A 84 -46.34 -23.98 -4.97
N ASN A 85 -46.80 -22.74 -4.69
CA ASN A 85 -47.50 -21.91 -5.65
C ASN A 85 -46.53 -20.94 -6.36
N PRO A 86 -46.70 -20.68 -7.67
CA PRO A 86 -45.91 -19.68 -8.37
C PRO A 86 -46.14 -18.30 -7.74
N HIS A 87 -45.15 -17.79 -7.01
CA HIS A 87 -45.25 -16.46 -6.42
C HIS A 87 -45.03 -15.40 -7.51
N VAL A 88 -45.91 -14.39 -7.55
CA VAL A 88 -45.77 -13.26 -8.46
C VAL A 88 -44.85 -12.22 -7.81
N CYS A 89 -43.71 -11.96 -8.43
CA CYS A 89 -42.73 -10.98 -7.95
C CYS A 89 -43.19 -9.55 -8.25
N ASN A 90 -44.06 -8.99 -7.42
CA ASN A 90 -44.56 -7.61 -7.64
C ASN A 90 -43.55 -6.54 -7.21
N GLN A 91 -42.62 -6.85 -6.30
CA GLN A 91 -41.65 -5.89 -5.76
C GLN A 91 -40.27 -6.54 -5.64
N PRO A 92 -39.32 -6.24 -6.55
CA PRO A 92 -37.95 -6.72 -6.39
C PRO A 92 -37.28 -5.96 -5.24
N VAL A 93 -36.52 -6.66 -4.41
CA VAL A 93 -35.76 -6.05 -3.31
C VAL A 93 -34.31 -6.52 -3.41
N CYS A 94 -33.40 -5.57 -3.47
CA CYS A 94 -31.99 -5.90 -3.58
C CYS A 94 -31.40 -6.37 -2.25
N ALA A 95 -30.80 -7.56 -2.21
CA ALA A 95 -30.13 -8.07 -1.01
C ALA A 95 -28.88 -7.26 -0.59
N LEU A 96 -28.34 -6.40 -1.47
CA LEU A 96 -27.15 -5.59 -1.17
C LEU A 96 -27.49 -4.23 -0.54
N CYS A 97 -28.59 -3.59 -0.96
CA CYS A 97 -28.95 -2.24 -0.53
C CYS A 97 -30.38 -2.06 -0.03
N GLY A 98 -31.26 -3.05 -0.24
CA GLY A 98 -32.68 -2.98 0.11
C GLY A 98 -33.54 -2.14 -0.83
N GLU A 99 -32.99 -1.60 -1.93
CA GLU A 99 -33.73 -0.78 -2.90
C GLU A 99 -34.51 -1.64 -3.91
N ALA A 100 -35.48 -1.02 -4.60
CA ALA A 100 -36.44 -1.66 -5.51
C ALA A 100 -35.86 -2.03 -6.88
N HIS A 101 -34.87 -2.92 -6.91
CA HIS A 101 -34.27 -3.45 -8.14
C HIS A 101 -33.72 -4.87 -7.91
N ARG A 102 -33.37 -5.61 -8.96
CA ARG A 102 -32.85 -6.97 -8.82
C ARG A 102 -31.46 -6.94 -8.18
N THR A 103 -31.14 -7.98 -7.41
CA THR A 103 -29.83 -8.11 -6.77
C THR A 103 -28.71 -8.21 -7.81
N GLY A 104 -27.76 -7.27 -7.74
CA GLY A 104 -26.62 -7.21 -8.65
C GLY A 104 -26.87 -6.41 -9.94
N ASP A 105 -28.00 -5.72 -10.06
CA ASP A 105 -28.27 -4.80 -11.16
C ASP A 105 -27.26 -3.66 -11.26
N ARG A 106 -27.15 -3.07 -12.45
CA ARG A 106 -26.27 -1.92 -12.71
C ARG A 106 -26.68 -0.68 -11.92
N GLU A 107 -27.95 -0.60 -11.53
CA GLU A 107 -28.53 0.49 -10.74
C GLU A 107 -28.11 0.43 -9.27
N CYS A 108 -27.71 -0.76 -8.78
CA CYS A 108 -27.27 -0.94 -7.41
C CYS A 108 -25.96 -0.20 -7.12
N ARG A 109 -26.03 0.87 -6.33
CA ARG A 109 -24.85 1.63 -5.88
C ARG A 109 -23.87 0.78 -5.04
N HIS A 110 -24.37 -0.30 -4.45
CA HIS A 110 -23.64 -1.21 -3.58
C HIS A 110 -23.17 -2.50 -4.28
N ARG A 111 -23.34 -2.61 -5.61
CA ARG A 111 -22.88 -3.77 -6.40
C ARG A 111 -21.38 -4.04 -6.28
N TYR A 112 -20.58 -2.99 -6.12
CA TYR A 112 -19.13 -3.09 -6.10
C TYR A 112 -18.57 -2.86 -4.70
N GLN A 113 -17.62 -3.70 -4.31
CA GLN A 113 -16.85 -3.51 -3.10
C GLN A 113 -16.03 -2.22 -3.22
N LEU A 114 -16.09 -1.39 -2.17
CA LEU A 114 -15.29 -0.17 -2.11
C LEU A 114 -13.79 -0.53 -2.03
N PRO A 115 -12.96 -0.11 -3.00
CA PRO A 115 -11.54 -0.45 -2.99
C PRO A 115 -10.85 0.04 -1.71
N TYR A 116 -9.90 -0.75 -1.18
CA TYR A 116 -9.18 -0.45 0.05
C TYR A 116 -8.60 0.97 0.08
N LEU A 117 -8.00 1.41 -1.04
CA LEU A 117 -7.42 2.75 -1.19
C LEU A 117 -8.47 3.85 -0.98
N VAL A 118 -9.69 3.65 -1.47
CA VAL A 118 -10.79 4.61 -1.31
C VAL A 118 -11.26 4.61 0.15
N ARG A 119 -11.41 3.44 0.77
CA ARG A 119 -11.76 3.31 2.20
C ARG A 119 -10.74 4.02 3.09
N ARG A 120 -9.44 3.78 2.88
CA ARG A 120 -8.34 4.42 3.62
C ARG A 120 -8.31 5.93 3.43
N ARG A 121 -8.51 6.43 2.20
CA ARG A 121 -8.60 7.88 1.92
C ARG A 121 -9.79 8.53 2.64
N ARG A 122 -10.96 7.89 2.64
CA ARG A 122 -12.14 8.36 3.38
C ARG A 122 -11.86 8.43 4.89
N GLN A 123 -11.25 7.39 5.46
CA GLN A 123 -10.87 7.36 6.88
C GLN A 123 -9.89 8.50 7.24
N ARG A 124 -8.85 8.72 6.42
CA ARG A 124 -7.89 9.82 6.63
C ARG A 124 -8.57 11.20 6.59
N ARG A 125 -9.53 11.40 5.68
CA ARG A 125 -10.33 12.64 5.61
C ARG A 125 -11.19 12.83 6.86
N ARG A 126 -11.84 11.77 7.36
CA ARG A 126 -12.64 11.82 8.61
C ARG A 126 -11.77 12.19 9.82
N ARG A 127 -10.61 11.53 9.99
CA ARG A 127 -9.67 11.85 11.07
C ARG A 127 -9.17 13.29 11.04
N ARG A 128 -8.87 13.82 9.85
CA ARG A 128 -8.47 15.24 9.69
C ARG A 128 -9.58 16.21 10.10
N LYS A 129 -10.83 15.93 9.73
CA LYS A 129 -11.97 16.74 10.14
C LYS A 129 -12.17 16.72 11.65
N GLN A 130 -12.05 15.56 12.28
CA GLN A 130 -12.13 15.42 13.74
C GLN A 130 -11.00 16.19 14.45
N ALA A 131 -9.76 16.07 13.97
CA ALA A 131 -8.62 16.81 14.53
C ALA A 131 -8.80 18.34 14.41
N GLN A 132 -9.36 18.83 13.30
CA GLN A 132 -9.67 20.26 13.11
C GLN A 132 -10.80 20.75 14.01
N GLN A 133 -11.71 19.87 14.44
CA GLN A 133 -12.78 20.22 15.39
C GLN A 133 -12.29 20.20 16.84
N GLN A 134 -11.21 19.47 17.14
CA GLN A 134 -10.62 19.37 18.47
C GLN A 134 -9.51 20.39 18.73
N THR A 135 -8.95 21.03 17.71
CA THR A 135 -8.12 22.22 17.93
C THR A 135 -9.05 23.33 18.40
N PRO A 136 -9.00 23.76 19.68
CA PRO A 136 -9.73 24.93 20.10
C PRO A 136 -9.28 26.06 19.18
N THR A 137 -10.22 26.70 18.51
CA THR A 137 -9.95 27.98 17.86
C THR A 137 -9.24 28.84 18.90
N PRO A 138 -7.97 29.23 18.69
CA PRO A 138 -7.31 30.13 19.62
C PRO A 138 -8.23 31.34 19.73
N ALA A 139 -8.68 31.60 20.97
CA ALA A 139 -9.61 32.65 21.28
C ALA A 139 -9.18 33.90 20.52
N THR A 140 -10.09 34.39 19.69
CA THR A 140 -9.99 35.58 18.86
C THR A 140 -9.13 36.63 19.57
N SER A 141 -7.86 36.73 19.21
CA SER A 141 -7.13 37.97 19.46
C SER A 141 -7.91 39.04 18.69
N PRO A 142 -8.29 40.15 19.34
CA PRO A 142 -9.10 41.18 18.70
C PRO A 142 -8.40 41.62 17.42
N VAL A 143 -9.09 41.43 16.30
CA VAL A 143 -8.64 41.89 14.99
C VAL A 143 -8.44 43.40 15.11
N PRO A 144 -7.23 43.95 14.85
CA PRO A 144 -7.06 45.39 14.78
C PRO A 144 -7.98 45.92 13.68
N ALA A 145 -8.78 46.92 14.03
CA ALA A 145 -9.78 47.53 13.18
C ALA A 145 -9.19 47.81 11.79
N LYS A 146 -9.86 47.29 10.75
CA LYS A 146 -9.56 47.61 9.36
C LYS A 146 -9.63 49.13 9.22
N THR A 147 -8.49 49.75 8.95
CA THR A 147 -8.42 51.11 8.44
C THR A 147 -9.26 51.20 7.17
N PRO A 148 -10.12 52.23 7.04
CA PRO A 148 -10.92 52.42 5.84
C PRO A 148 -9.99 52.66 4.65
N LYS A 149 -10.18 51.87 3.59
CA LYS A 149 -9.54 52.09 2.29
C LYS A 149 -9.97 53.47 1.75
N PRO A 150 -9.04 54.29 1.21
CA PRO A 150 -9.41 55.51 0.51
C PRO A 150 -10.27 55.16 -0.70
N GLN A 151 -11.41 55.84 -0.82
CA GLN A 151 -12.31 55.77 -1.95
C GLN A 151 -11.58 56.31 -3.18
N GLY A 152 -11.24 55.44 -4.12
CA GLY A 152 -10.86 55.86 -5.48
C GLY A 152 -12.07 56.40 -6.24
N PRO A 153 -11.87 57.30 -7.21
CA PRO A 153 -12.94 57.99 -7.92
C PRO A 153 -13.82 57.01 -8.73
N PRO A 154 -15.09 57.36 -8.98
CA PRO A 154 -16.05 56.50 -9.65
C PRO A 154 -15.67 56.34 -11.12
N LEU A 155 -15.31 55.12 -11.51
CA LEU A 155 -15.23 54.73 -12.93
C LEU A 155 -16.64 54.39 -13.41
N GLY A 156 -17.07 55.09 -14.47
CA GLY A 156 -18.39 54.99 -15.08
C GLY A 156 -18.71 53.64 -15.73
N PRO A 157 -19.91 53.53 -16.32
CA PRO A 157 -20.44 52.26 -16.83
C PRO A 157 -19.68 51.82 -18.09
N ARG A 158 -18.97 50.70 -18.00
CA ARG A 158 -18.44 50.00 -19.19
C ARG A 158 -19.25 48.74 -19.44
N ASN A 159 -19.82 48.68 -20.64
CA ASN A 159 -20.46 47.51 -21.23
C ASN A 159 -19.51 46.29 -21.25
N PRO A 160 -20.04 45.05 -21.12
CA PRO A 160 -19.23 43.86 -21.22
C PRO A 160 -18.97 43.53 -22.71
N THR A 161 -17.70 43.51 -23.11
CA THR A 161 -17.27 42.81 -24.32
C THR A 161 -16.55 41.53 -23.89
N PRO A 162 -16.84 40.37 -24.49
CA PRO A 162 -16.23 39.10 -24.14
C PRO A 162 -14.89 38.92 -24.87
N THR A 163 -14.06 38.04 -24.31
CA THR A 163 -12.77 37.53 -24.81
C THR A 163 -11.57 38.10 -24.07
N ASP A 164 -11.16 37.39 -23.02
CA ASP A 164 -9.75 37.02 -22.79
C ASP A 164 -9.69 36.01 -21.64
N GLN A 165 -9.44 34.74 -22.00
CA GLN A 165 -9.15 33.69 -21.02
C GLN A 165 -7.67 33.78 -20.64
N PRO A 166 -7.32 33.94 -19.35
CA PRO A 166 -5.93 33.89 -18.94
C PRO A 166 -5.39 32.46 -19.06
N THR A 167 -4.27 32.32 -19.76
CA THR A 167 -3.52 31.07 -19.87
C THR A 167 -2.96 30.64 -18.51
N TRP A 168 -2.90 29.33 -18.29
CA TRP A 168 -2.44 28.69 -17.04
C TRP A 168 -1.01 29.06 -16.59
N ALA A 169 -0.22 29.72 -17.43
CA ALA A 169 1.17 30.08 -17.18
C ALA A 169 1.34 31.18 -16.10
N ASP A 170 0.37 32.08 -15.94
CA ASP A 170 0.50 33.22 -15.03
C ASP A 170 0.22 32.89 -13.54
N LYS A 171 -0.19 31.65 -13.23
CA LYS A 171 -0.52 31.22 -11.86
C LYS A 171 0.62 30.57 -11.08
N VAL A 172 1.83 30.44 -11.66
CA VAL A 172 2.92 29.67 -11.03
C VAL A 172 4.01 30.54 -10.37
N ALA A 173 4.01 31.86 -10.56
CA ALA A 173 5.17 32.70 -10.18
C ALA A 173 5.18 33.31 -8.76
N CYS A 174 4.16 33.12 -7.89
CA CYS A 174 4.14 33.81 -6.58
C CYS A 174 3.92 32.85 -5.39
N LYS A 175 4.77 31.82 -5.25
CA LYS A 175 4.74 30.93 -4.08
C LYS A 175 6.11 30.42 -3.66
N GLY A 176 7.04 31.34 -3.43
CA GLY A 176 8.30 31.00 -2.78
C GLY A 176 9.02 32.27 -2.38
N GLU A 177 8.88 32.65 -1.11
CA GLU A 177 9.78 33.54 -0.33
C GLU A 177 8.98 34.15 0.82
N ALA A 178 8.95 33.48 1.97
CA ALA A 178 8.78 34.08 3.31
C ALA A 178 8.48 32.99 4.37
N HIS A 179 9.41 32.08 4.67
CA HIS A 179 9.35 31.27 5.91
C HIS A 179 10.74 30.72 6.29
N ALA A 180 11.76 31.58 6.38
CA ALA A 180 13.12 31.16 6.77
C ALA A 180 13.65 31.82 8.07
N ALA A 181 12.85 32.56 8.83
CA ALA A 181 13.34 33.29 10.01
C ALA A 181 12.47 33.09 11.26
N HIS A 182 12.37 31.84 11.76
CA HIS A 182 12.00 31.60 13.16
C HIS A 182 12.44 30.21 13.64
N ARG A 183 13.74 30.06 13.90
CA ARG A 183 14.31 28.96 14.70
C ARG A 183 15.19 29.59 15.78
N GLN A 184 14.57 30.07 16.84
CA GLN A 184 15.26 30.35 18.10
C GLN A 184 14.49 29.66 19.23
N GLY A 185 15.18 28.74 19.91
CA GLY A 185 14.94 28.43 21.33
C GLY A 185 13.61 27.78 21.72
N HIS A 186 13.25 26.60 21.19
CA HIS A 186 12.38 25.71 21.95
C HIS A 186 13.24 24.91 22.93
N SER A 187 13.20 25.34 24.19
CA SER A 187 13.70 24.58 25.35
C SER A 187 13.07 23.17 25.34
N PRO A 188 13.80 22.09 25.68
CA PRO A 188 13.24 20.76 25.78
C PRO A 188 12.16 20.76 26.87
N GLN A 189 10.89 20.84 26.46
CA GLN A 189 9.78 20.61 27.38
C GLN A 189 9.96 19.22 27.96
N GLN A 190 10.08 19.15 29.28
CA GLN A 190 10.18 17.88 29.98
C GLN A 190 9.02 16.98 29.55
N PRO A 191 9.29 15.70 29.26
CA PRO A 191 8.27 14.78 28.80
C PRO A 191 7.15 14.72 29.84
N ASP A 192 5.93 14.94 29.36
CA ASP A 192 4.71 14.89 30.17
C ASP A 192 4.70 13.61 31.05
N PRO A 193 4.65 13.75 32.38
CA PRO A 193 4.73 12.61 33.30
C PRO A 193 3.60 11.60 33.05
N GLU A 194 2.45 12.06 32.55
CA GLU A 194 1.31 11.21 32.23
C GLU A 194 1.62 10.28 31.04
N LEU A 195 2.31 10.80 30.02
CA LEU A 195 2.71 10.00 28.86
C LEU A 195 3.79 8.95 29.23
N ALA A 196 4.65 9.26 30.18
CA ALA A 196 5.64 8.31 30.70
C ALA A 196 4.96 7.17 31.48
N GLN A 197 3.94 7.47 32.29
CA GLN A 197 3.15 6.47 33.01
C GLN A 197 2.37 5.56 32.04
N LEU A 198 1.73 6.16 31.03
CA LEU A 198 0.99 5.40 30.01
C LEU A 198 1.91 4.43 29.24
N LYS A 199 3.14 4.84 28.91
CA LYS A 199 4.13 3.97 28.25
C LYS A 199 4.55 2.80 29.13
N ARG A 200 4.65 2.97 30.44
CA ARG A 200 4.96 1.89 31.40
C ARG A 200 3.82 0.88 31.45
N MET A 201 2.57 1.35 31.55
CA MET A 201 1.39 0.46 31.54
C MET A 201 1.30 -0.36 30.26
N TYR A 202 1.52 0.24 29.08
CA TYR A 202 1.52 -0.52 27.82
C TYR A 202 2.66 -1.54 27.73
N ALA A 203 3.83 -1.22 28.29
CA ALA A 203 4.95 -2.16 28.33
C ALA A 203 4.66 -3.36 29.25
N GLU A 204 3.95 -3.15 30.36
CA GLU A 204 3.50 -4.23 31.25
C GLU A 204 2.44 -5.12 30.58
N GLN A 205 1.43 -4.53 29.96
CA GLN A 205 0.42 -5.29 29.19
C GLN A 205 1.06 -6.12 28.07
N ALA A 206 2.09 -5.60 27.40
CA ALA A 206 2.80 -6.34 26.36
C ALA A 206 3.52 -7.59 26.89
N LYS A 207 4.07 -7.52 28.12
CA LYS A 207 4.70 -8.68 28.79
C LYS A 207 3.66 -9.72 29.19
N GLU A 208 2.51 -9.29 29.72
CA GLU A 208 1.40 -10.19 30.07
C GLU A 208 0.88 -10.95 28.84
N ILE A 209 0.68 -10.25 27.72
CA ILE A 209 0.27 -10.88 26.45
C ILE A 209 1.32 -11.91 25.97
N GLN A 210 2.61 -11.63 26.14
CA GLN A 210 3.66 -12.59 25.79
C GLN A 210 3.66 -13.82 26.70
N SER A 211 3.45 -13.64 28.00
CA SER A 211 3.31 -14.74 28.97
C SER A 211 2.14 -15.66 28.63
N LEU A 212 0.95 -15.10 28.38
CA LEU A 212 -0.24 -15.86 28.00
C LEU A 212 -0.04 -16.66 26.69
N LYS A 213 0.66 -16.08 25.72
CA LYS A 213 1.00 -16.77 24.47
C LYS A 213 1.91 -17.98 24.70
N GLN A 214 2.89 -17.85 25.60
CA GLN A 214 3.78 -18.97 25.95
C GLN A 214 3.02 -20.09 26.67
N GLU A 215 2.08 -19.73 27.54
CA GLU A 215 1.25 -20.69 28.26
C GLU A 215 0.30 -21.44 27.32
N LEU A 216 -0.33 -20.74 26.37
CA LEU A 216 -1.16 -21.35 25.33
C LEU A 216 -0.35 -22.30 24.45
N ALA A 217 0.89 -21.94 24.11
CA ALA A 217 1.79 -22.79 23.35
C ALA A 217 2.17 -24.08 24.10
N LYS A 218 2.32 -24.03 25.43
CA LYS A 218 2.55 -25.23 26.26
C LYS A 218 1.33 -26.14 26.29
N GLN A 219 0.12 -25.58 26.37
CA GLN A 219 -1.12 -26.36 26.35
C GLN A 219 -1.39 -26.99 24.98
N GLN A 220 -0.89 -26.39 23.90
CA GLN A 220 -1.04 -26.89 22.53
C GLN A 220 0.09 -27.83 22.10
N ALA A 221 1.10 -28.06 22.94
CA ALA A 221 2.11 -29.07 22.66
C ALA A 221 1.42 -30.44 22.72
N PRO A 222 1.34 -31.20 21.60
CA PRO A 222 0.70 -32.50 21.62
C PRO A 222 1.49 -33.40 22.58
N GLU A 223 0.84 -33.83 23.66
CA GLU A 223 1.33 -34.94 24.47
C GLU A 223 1.57 -36.09 23.51
N SER A 224 2.85 -36.41 23.28
CA SER A 224 3.30 -37.55 22.50
C SER A 224 2.85 -38.81 23.22
N ARG A 225 1.61 -39.20 22.95
CA ARG A 225 0.99 -40.42 23.45
C ARG A 225 1.63 -41.58 22.71
N GLU A 226 2.73 -42.08 23.27
CA GLU A 226 3.25 -43.40 22.99
C GLU A 226 2.15 -44.41 23.34
N GLY A 227 1.42 -44.85 22.31
CA GLY A 227 0.26 -45.71 22.44
C GLY A 227 0.11 -46.56 21.20
N SER A 228 0.81 -47.69 21.22
CA SER A 228 0.65 -48.85 20.34
C SER A 228 -0.80 -49.07 19.91
N ILE A 229 -1.08 -49.00 18.60
CA ILE A 229 -2.35 -49.43 18.01
C ILE A 229 -2.09 -50.69 17.21
N ILE A 230 -2.65 -51.78 17.73
CA ILE A 230 -2.79 -53.09 17.10
C ILE A 230 -3.66 -52.92 15.84
N SER A 231 -3.13 -53.41 14.72
CA SER A 231 -3.80 -53.48 13.43
C SER A 231 -4.91 -54.54 13.45
N GLY A 232 -6.12 -54.17 13.04
CA GLY A 232 -7.22 -55.10 12.73
C GLY A 232 -8.04 -54.59 11.55
N PRO A 233 -8.26 -55.37 10.47
CA PRO A 233 -9.03 -54.93 9.32
C PRO A 233 -10.53 -55.15 9.53
N VAL A 234 -11.33 -54.08 9.50
CA VAL A 234 -12.79 -54.17 9.40
C VAL A 234 -13.19 -53.90 7.95
N SER A 235 -13.59 -54.97 7.27
CA SER A 235 -14.18 -54.97 5.94
C SER A 235 -15.65 -54.52 6.02
N ILE A 236 -15.97 -53.36 5.44
CA ILE A 236 -17.34 -52.98 5.14
C ILE A 236 -17.50 -52.94 3.61
N ARG A 237 -18.18 -53.95 3.08
CA ARG A 237 -18.66 -54.00 1.70
C ARG A 237 -19.91 -53.12 1.60
N GLY A 238 -19.88 -52.11 0.71
CA GLY A 238 -21.03 -51.27 0.39
C GLY A 238 -20.90 -50.63 -0.98
N ALA A 239 -21.54 -51.27 -1.96
CA ALA A 239 -21.92 -50.84 -3.33
C ALA A 239 -21.34 -49.53 -3.91
N LYS A 240 -20.40 -49.73 -4.85
CA LYS A 240 -19.72 -48.73 -5.69
C LYS A 240 -20.59 -48.38 -6.91
N LYS A 241 -21.15 -47.17 -6.99
CA LYS A 241 -21.50 -46.54 -8.29
C LYS A 241 -20.23 -45.91 -8.86
N ARG A 242 -19.77 -46.44 -10.00
CA ARG A 242 -18.55 -46.01 -10.70
C ARG A 242 -18.76 -44.63 -11.35
N ALA A 243 -18.28 -43.58 -10.68
CA ALA A 243 -17.87 -42.35 -11.34
C ALA A 243 -16.33 -42.36 -11.36
N GLY A 244 -15.73 -42.18 -12.54
CA GLY A 244 -14.31 -42.40 -12.79
C GLY A 244 -13.40 -41.43 -12.01
N PRO A 245 -12.36 -41.90 -11.31
CA PRO A 245 -11.41 -41.07 -10.56
C PRO A 245 -10.31 -40.41 -11.42
N THR A 246 -10.35 -40.53 -12.76
CA THR A 246 -9.20 -40.19 -13.60
C THR A 246 -9.02 -38.69 -13.86
N LEU A 247 -10.10 -37.89 -13.88
CA LEU A 247 -10.01 -36.47 -14.23
C LEU A 247 -9.45 -35.58 -13.11
N GLN A 248 -9.68 -35.92 -11.84
CA GLN A 248 -9.15 -35.12 -10.72
C GLN A 248 -7.64 -35.26 -10.54
N ALA A 249 -7.05 -36.40 -10.97
CA ALA A 249 -5.61 -36.61 -10.90
C ALA A 249 -4.85 -35.77 -11.93
N GLU A 250 -5.41 -35.58 -13.12
CA GLU A 250 -4.82 -34.74 -14.17
C GLU A 250 -4.90 -33.25 -13.79
N GLU A 251 -6.03 -32.78 -13.29
CA GLU A 251 -6.16 -31.39 -12.81
C GLU A 251 -5.20 -31.07 -11.67
N GLN A 252 -5.00 -32.01 -10.74
CA GLN A 252 -4.03 -31.84 -9.66
C GLN A 252 -2.59 -31.78 -10.18
N SER A 253 -2.25 -32.64 -11.16
CA SER A 253 -0.92 -32.63 -11.79
C SER A 253 -0.62 -31.32 -12.53
N GLU A 254 -1.61 -30.76 -13.23
CA GLU A 254 -1.47 -29.46 -13.89
C GLU A 254 -1.29 -28.32 -12.88
N PHE A 255 -2.04 -28.36 -11.78
CA PHE A 255 -1.92 -27.39 -10.70
C PHE A 255 -0.53 -27.44 -10.03
N ASP A 256 0.01 -28.64 -9.78
CA ASP A 256 1.33 -28.83 -9.20
C ASP A 256 2.44 -28.34 -10.15
N ARG A 257 2.32 -28.61 -11.45
CA ARG A 257 3.23 -28.07 -12.48
C ARG A 257 3.19 -26.55 -12.55
N PHE A 258 2.00 -25.95 -12.50
CA PHE A 258 1.84 -24.51 -12.49
C PHE A 258 2.48 -23.88 -11.24
N THR A 259 2.27 -24.51 -10.09
CA THR A 259 2.84 -24.07 -8.82
C THR A 259 4.37 -24.15 -8.82
N ALA A 260 4.93 -25.26 -9.31
CA ALA A 260 6.39 -25.43 -9.47
C ALA A 260 7.00 -24.37 -10.40
N ASN A 261 6.32 -24.04 -11.51
CA ASN A 261 6.78 -23.00 -12.43
C ASN A 261 6.78 -21.60 -11.77
N ILE A 262 5.75 -21.28 -10.98
CA ILE A 262 5.73 -20.02 -10.21
C ILE A 262 6.91 -19.96 -9.23
N TYR A 263 7.18 -21.04 -8.48
CA TYR A 263 8.31 -21.06 -7.56
C TYR A 263 9.65 -20.90 -8.28
N ALA A 264 9.83 -21.54 -9.44
CA ALA A 264 11.05 -21.37 -10.25
C ALA A 264 11.25 -19.92 -10.71
N ILE A 265 10.18 -19.24 -11.16
CA ILE A 265 10.24 -17.82 -11.56
C ILE A 265 10.58 -16.93 -10.35
N LEU A 266 10.00 -17.19 -9.18
CA LEU A 266 10.28 -16.44 -7.97
C LEU A 266 11.73 -16.64 -7.49
N GLU A 267 12.26 -17.85 -7.59
CA GLU A 267 13.65 -18.17 -7.24
C GLU A 267 14.63 -17.46 -8.20
N GLN A 268 14.33 -17.45 -9.50
CA GLN A 268 15.12 -16.69 -10.48
C GLN A 268 15.12 -15.20 -10.17
N TYR A 269 13.95 -14.61 -9.89
CA TYR A 269 13.85 -13.19 -9.51
C TYR A 269 14.60 -12.87 -8.21
N ARG A 270 14.58 -13.79 -7.24
CA ARG A 270 15.36 -13.67 -6.02
C ARG A 270 16.87 -13.71 -6.31
N ALA A 271 17.32 -14.60 -7.18
CA ALA A 271 18.72 -14.68 -7.58
C ALA A 271 19.19 -13.39 -8.27
N GLU A 272 18.41 -12.88 -9.25
CA GLU A 272 18.71 -11.63 -9.95
C GLU A 272 18.79 -10.44 -8.99
N THR A 273 17.82 -10.29 -8.08
CA THR A 273 17.81 -9.19 -7.09
C THR A 273 18.96 -9.30 -6.07
N THR A 274 19.35 -10.51 -5.66
CA THR A 274 20.54 -10.68 -4.80
C THR A 274 21.85 -10.33 -5.50
N ALA A 275 21.96 -10.60 -6.81
CA ALA A 275 23.13 -10.23 -7.60
C ALA A 275 23.22 -8.71 -7.83
N GLU A 276 22.08 -8.05 -8.10
CA GLU A 276 22.05 -6.58 -8.21
C GLU A 276 22.41 -5.91 -6.87
N TYR A 277 21.89 -6.44 -5.76
CA TYR A 277 22.17 -5.91 -4.43
C TYR A 277 23.64 -6.09 -4.03
N SER A 278 24.24 -7.25 -4.32
CA SER A 278 25.67 -7.49 -4.04
C SER A 278 26.57 -6.61 -4.91
N ALA A 279 26.25 -6.41 -6.19
CA ALA A 279 26.96 -5.49 -7.07
C ALA A 279 26.88 -4.03 -6.58
N PHE A 280 25.70 -3.60 -6.10
CA PHE A 280 25.51 -2.28 -5.51
C PHE A 280 26.34 -2.10 -4.24
N ASN A 281 26.36 -3.08 -3.34
CA ASN A 281 27.17 -3.03 -2.13
C ASN A 281 28.67 -3.01 -2.44
N ALA A 282 29.14 -3.80 -3.40
CA ALA A 282 30.54 -3.76 -3.85
C ALA A 282 30.93 -2.35 -4.37
N LYS A 283 30.01 -1.68 -5.08
CA LYS A 283 30.22 -0.29 -5.53
C LYS A 283 30.28 0.69 -4.36
N LEU A 284 29.42 0.53 -3.35
CA LEU A 284 29.47 1.35 -2.14
C LEU A 284 30.77 1.17 -1.37
N GLU A 285 31.24 -0.07 -1.19
CA GLU A 285 32.52 -0.35 -0.54
C GLU A 285 33.70 0.25 -1.32
N SER A 286 33.67 0.19 -2.66
CA SER A 286 34.66 0.85 -3.51
C SER A 286 34.67 2.37 -3.31
N MET A 287 33.49 3.00 -3.30
CA MET A 287 33.37 4.45 -3.02
C MET A 287 33.85 4.82 -1.61
N GLN A 288 33.55 3.99 -0.61
CA GLN A 288 34.04 4.20 0.76
C GLN A 288 35.56 4.13 0.83
N LYS A 289 36.20 3.17 0.15
CA LYS A 289 37.68 3.10 0.08
C LYS A 289 38.28 4.35 -0.57
N GLN A 290 37.70 4.84 -1.66
CA GLN A 290 38.14 6.08 -2.31
C GLN A 290 38.01 7.30 -1.38
N LEU A 291 36.92 7.39 -0.61
CA LEU A 291 36.75 8.47 0.37
C LEU A 291 37.77 8.40 1.50
N ILE A 292 38.10 7.21 1.99
CA ILE A 292 39.15 7.02 3.02
C ILE A 292 40.52 7.45 2.48
N GLU A 293 40.84 7.08 1.24
CA GLU A 293 42.10 7.48 0.58
C GLU A 293 42.20 9.00 0.41
N LEU A 294 41.12 9.65 -0.05
CA LEU A 294 41.05 11.11 -0.15
C LEU A 294 41.15 11.80 1.22
N ALA A 295 40.56 11.22 2.26
CA ALA A 295 40.65 11.75 3.62
C ALA A 295 42.08 11.66 4.20
N ALA A 296 42.91 10.75 3.71
CA ALA A 296 44.32 10.64 4.11
C ALA A 296 45.23 11.67 3.43
N TRP A 297 44.77 12.30 2.34
CA TRP A 297 45.58 13.23 1.54
C TRP A 297 46.10 14.46 2.31
N PRO A 298 45.32 15.13 3.18
CA PRO A 298 45.82 16.25 3.98
C PRO A 298 46.98 15.86 4.91
N ALA A 299 46.93 14.66 5.51
CA ALA A 299 48.01 14.17 6.36
C ALA A 299 49.29 13.89 5.55
N GLN A 300 49.15 13.32 4.36
CA GLN A 300 50.29 13.11 3.45
C GLN A 300 50.90 14.44 2.97
N MET A 301 50.07 15.42 2.62
CA MET A 301 50.55 16.74 2.21
C MET A 301 51.26 17.45 3.36
N ASN A 302 50.71 17.40 4.59
CA ASN A 302 51.36 17.95 5.78
C ASN A 302 52.68 17.25 6.12
N ALA A 303 52.80 15.94 5.87
CA ALA A 303 54.07 15.23 6.04
C ALA A 303 55.11 15.68 5.00
N ARG A 304 54.70 15.86 3.73
CA ARG A 304 55.59 16.36 2.67
C ARG A 304 56.05 17.79 2.92
N THR A 305 55.16 18.68 3.40
CA THR A 305 55.55 20.06 3.74
C THR A 305 56.56 20.09 4.87
N LYS A 306 56.40 19.27 5.91
CA LYS A 306 57.37 19.16 7.01
C LYS A 306 58.76 18.72 6.54
N VAL A 307 58.84 17.73 5.65
CA VAL A 307 60.13 17.29 5.07
C VAL A 307 60.80 18.43 4.30
N LEU A 308 60.04 19.17 3.48
CA LEU A 308 60.57 20.31 2.74
C LEU A 308 61.03 21.45 3.66
N GLU A 309 60.30 21.72 4.75
CA GLU A 309 60.70 22.70 5.77
C GLU A 309 62.00 22.29 6.48
N GLU A 310 62.16 21.01 6.80
CA GLU A 310 63.38 20.46 7.40
C GLU A 310 64.60 20.53 6.46
N ASP A 311 64.41 20.22 5.17
CA ASP A 311 65.45 20.30 4.15
C ASP A 311 65.85 21.75 3.87
N LEU A 312 64.89 22.67 3.85
CA LEU A 312 65.15 24.10 3.75
C LEU A 312 65.93 24.59 4.97
N ALA A 313 65.55 24.17 6.19
CA ALA A 313 66.28 24.50 7.40
C ALA A 313 67.70 23.92 7.40
N ARG A 314 67.90 22.71 6.88
CA ARG A 314 69.22 22.08 6.71
C ARG A 314 70.09 22.85 5.73
N SER A 315 69.53 23.25 4.59
CA SER A 315 70.24 24.03 3.56
C SER A 315 70.66 25.42 4.07
N LYS A 316 69.79 26.08 4.86
CA LYS A 316 70.12 27.35 5.53
C LYS A 316 71.26 27.19 6.55
N ARG A 317 71.29 26.10 7.31
CA ARG A 317 72.39 25.80 8.26
C ARG A 317 73.72 25.51 7.55
N ALA A 318 73.69 24.93 6.37
CA ALA A 318 74.87 24.64 5.57
C ALA A 318 75.46 25.88 4.85
N GLY A 319 74.84 27.06 4.98
CA GLY A 319 75.30 28.28 4.29
C GLY A 319 75.07 28.27 2.78
N LEU A 320 74.32 27.30 2.25
CA LEU A 320 74.05 27.15 0.82
C LEU A 320 73.04 28.18 0.29
N ILE A 321 72.26 28.81 1.18
CA ILE A 321 71.30 29.85 0.83
C ILE A 321 71.81 31.17 1.41
N PRO A 322 72.17 32.17 0.57
CA PRO A 322 72.63 33.47 1.04
C PRO A 322 71.53 34.14 1.86
N ARG A 323 71.90 34.71 3.01
CA ARG A 323 70.98 35.54 3.79
C ARG A 323 70.70 36.83 2.98
N PRO A 324 69.44 37.22 2.84
CA PRO A 324 69.08 38.48 2.20
C PRO A 324 69.68 39.68 2.95
#